data_AF-A0A9X3XR04-F1
#
_entry.id   AF-A0A9X3XR04-F1
#
_cell.length_a   1.000
_cell.length_b   1.000
_cell.length_c   1.000
_cell.angle_alpha   90.00
_cell.angle_beta   90.00
_cell.angle_gamma   90.00
#
_symmetry.space_group_name_H-M   'P 1'
#
loop_
_entity.id
_entity.type
_entity.pdbx_description
1 polymer ?
#
loop_
_entity_poly.entity_id
_entity_poly.type
_entity_poly.pdbx_seq_one_letter_code
_entity_poly.pdbx_strand_id
1 'polypeptide(L)'
;MKDLNLYAKELVDVVNYLMKKGSFVFSRDRRYIYLNNEFIRDMLTKREYDTAENKLHMWRELKWLIADDEKLVKRVRIDNERVYAIVIDYSIFSWLKIQMEV
;
A
#
# COMPACT_ATOMS: atom_id res chain seq x y z
N MET A 1 15.54 3.39 -16.34
CA MET A 1 15.10 3.72 -14.98
C MET A 1 13.58 3.72 -15.03
N LYS A 2 12.89 2.88 -14.25
CA LYS A 2 11.42 2.89 -14.24
C LYS A 2 10.96 4.23 -13.65
N ASP A 3 9.90 4.82 -14.21
CA ASP A 3 9.44 6.13 -13.75
C ASP A 3 8.85 6.01 -12.33
N LEU A 4 9.60 6.51 -11.35
CA LEU A 4 9.24 6.45 -9.93
C LEU A 4 7.91 7.16 -9.65
N ASN A 5 7.55 8.15 -10.46
CA ASN A 5 6.29 8.88 -10.30
C ASN A 5 5.08 7.99 -10.57
N LEU A 6 5.20 6.98 -11.45
CA LEU A 6 4.10 6.04 -11.70
C LEU A 6 3.79 5.19 -10.46
N TYR A 7 4.83 4.69 -9.78
CA TYR A 7 4.67 3.93 -8.53
C TYR A 7 4.12 4.78 -7.40
N ALA A 8 4.62 6.01 -7.26
CA ALA A 8 4.16 6.96 -6.24
C ALA A 8 2.68 7.32 -6.45
N LYS A 9 2.33 7.72 -7.68
CA LYS A 9 0.96 8.10 -8.03
C LYS A 9 -0.01 6.94 -7.87
N GLU A 10 0.37 5.72 -8.30
CA GLU A 10 -0.48 4.55 -8.12
C GLU A 10 -0.69 4.20 -6.65
N LEU A 11 0.33 4.32 -5.79
CA LEU A 11 0.16 4.14 -4.34
C LEU A 11 -0.90 5.13 -3.80
N VAL A 12 -0.74 6.41 -4.12
CA VAL A 12 -1.64 7.47 -3.65
C VAL A 12 -3.07 7.23 -4.15
N ASP A 13 -3.25 6.91 -5.43
CA ASP A 13 -4.56 6.69 -6.05
C ASP A 13 -5.27 5.46 -5.46
N VAL A 14 -4.56 4.35 -5.31
CA VAL A 14 -5.12 3.10 -4.78
C VAL A 14 -5.52 3.26 -3.31
N VAL A 15 -4.65 3.85 -2.49
CA VAL A 15 -4.95 4.10 -1.08
C VAL A 15 -6.12 5.07 -0.94
N ASN A 16 -6.13 6.19 -1.67
CA ASN A 16 -7.25 7.14 -1.65
C ASN A 16 -8.58 6.48 -2.08
N TYR A 17 -8.55 5.61 -3.10
CA TYR A 17 -9.74 4.88 -3.54
C TYR A 17 -10.27 3.95 -2.46
N LEU A 18 -9.40 3.13 -1.86
CA LEU A 18 -9.79 2.21 -0.78
C LEU A 18 -10.27 2.96 0.46
N MET A 19 -9.69 4.12 0.76
CA MET A 19 -10.16 5.02 1.81
C MET A 19 -11.57 5.53 1.53
N LYS A 20 -11.84 6.00 0.30
CA LYS A 20 -13.19 6.44 -0.12
C LYS A 20 -14.23 5.31 -0.06
N LYS A 21 -13.81 4.06 -0.27
CA LYS A 21 -14.68 2.87 -0.20
C LYS A 21 -14.87 2.31 1.21
N GLY A 22 -14.12 2.80 2.20
CA GLY A 22 -14.10 2.21 3.55
C GLY A 22 -13.40 0.84 3.61
N SER A 23 -12.61 0.49 2.59
CA SER A 23 -11.92 -0.80 2.47
C SER A 23 -10.49 -0.75 3.01
N PHE A 24 -10.33 -0.22 4.22
CA PHE A 24 -9.05 -0.05 4.90
C PHE A 24 -9.24 -0.03 6.42
N VAL A 25 -8.18 -0.31 7.16
CA VAL A 25 -8.14 -0.17 8.62
C VAL A 25 -6.87 0.58 9.01
N PHE A 26 -6.95 1.55 9.91
CA PHE A 26 -5.76 2.14 10.51
C PHE A 26 -5.24 1.26 11.65
N SER A 27 -3.92 1.22 11.81
CA SER A 27 -3.32 0.75 13.06
C SER A 27 -3.81 1.61 14.24
N ARG A 28 -3.77 1.06 15.46
CA ARG A 28 -4.25 1.75 16.66
C ARG A 28 -3.55 3.09 16.91
N ASP A 29 -2.26 3.17 16.59
CA ASP A 29 -1.43 4.38 16.66
C ASP A 29 -1.49 5.25 15.40
N ARG A 30 -2.32 4.87 14.42
CA ARG A 30 -2.49 5.52 13.10
C ARG A 30 -1.21 5.68 12.29
N ARG A 31 -0.16 4.94 12.63
CA ARG A 31 1.10 4.94 11.86
C ARG A 31 1.01 4.15 10.56
N TYR A 32 0.08 3.20 10.48
CA TYR A 32 -0.02 2.31 9.33
C TYR A 32 -1.46 2.20 8.82
N ILE A 33 -1.57 1.98 7.51
CA ILE A 33 -2.82 1.63 6.83
C ILE A 33 -2.74 0.15 6.47
N TYR A 34 -3.71 -0.63 6.92
CA TYR A 34 -3.88 -2.04 6.60
C TYR A 34 -4.87 -2.19 5.45
N LEU A 35 -4.43 -2.87 4.39
CA LEU A 35 -5.20 -3.11 3.18
C LEU A 35 -5.30 -4.62 2.93
N ASN A 36 -6.45 -5.05 2.40
CA ASN A 36 -6.65 -6.42 1.97
C ASN A 36 -5.71 -6.75 0.81
N ASN A 37 -4.98 -7.87 0.93
CA ASN A 37 -3.97 -8.29 -0.04
C ASN A 37 -4.55 -8.63 -1.41
N GLU A 38 -5.73 -9.23 -1.48
CA GLU A 38 -6.34 -9.62 -2.75
C GLU A 38 -6.84 -8.37 -3.51
N PHE A 39 -7.53 -7.47 -2.82
CA PHE A 39 -8.08 -6.25 -3.45
C PHE A 39 -7.01 -5.32 -3.98
N ILE A 40 -5.94 -5.10 -3.23
CA ILE A 40 -4.86 -4.23 -3.71
C ILE A 40 -4.15 -4.85 -4.91
N ARG A 41 -3.95 -6.17 -4.94
CA ARG A 41 -3.33 -6.87 -6.07
C ARG A 41 -4.18 -6.76 -7.33
N ASP A 42 -5.49 -6.96 -7.21
CA ASP A 42 -6.44 -6.74 -8.31
C ASP A 42 -6.35 -5.29 -8.84
N MET A 43 -6.35 -4.30 -7.94
CA MET A 43 -6.23 -2.89 -8.33
C MET A 43 -4.92 -2.58 -9.06
N LEU A 44 -3.81 -3.17 -8.62
CA LEU A 44 -2.50 -2.97 -9.22
C LEU A 44 -2.34 -3.62 -10.60
N THR A 45 -3.27 -4.49 -11.03
CA THR A 45 -3.28 -5.00 -12.41
C THR A 45 -3.79 -3.97 -13.43
N LYS A 46 -4.49 -2.91 -12.99
CA LYS A 46 -5.20 -1.98 -13.89
C LYS A 46 -4.29 -1.04 -14.69
N ARG A 47 -3.05 -0.81 -14.24
CA ARG A 47 -2.07 0.01 -14.98
C ARG A 47 -0.94 -0.88 -15.48
N GLU A 48 -0.80 -0.98 -16.80
CA GLU A 48 0.07 -1.97 -17.47
C GLU A 48 1.56 -1.59 -17.53
N TYR A 49 2.04 -0.69 -16.68
CA TYR A 49 3.46 -0.28 -16.68
C TYR A 49 4.37 -1.27 -15.94
N ASP A 50 3.80 -2.15 -15.10
CA ASP A 50 4.51 -3.22 -14.40
C ASP A 50 3.50 -4.26 -13.84
N THR A 51 3.99 -5.39 -13.35
CA THR A 51 3.15 -6.39 -12.67
C THR A 51 2.80 -5.96 -11.24
N ALA A 52 1.69 -6.45 -10.70
CA ALA A 52 1.30 -6.18 -9.31
C ALA A 52 2.39 -6.59 -8.30
N GLU A 53 3.04 -7.74 -8.52
CA GLU A 53 4.17 -8.18 -7.68
C GLU A 53 5.34 -7.19 -7.73
N ASN A 54 5.77 -6.80 -8.92
CA ASN A 54 6.91 -5.89 -9.07
C ASN A 54 6.63 -4.51 -8.46
N LYS A 55 5.38 -4.03 -8.52
CA LYS A 55 4.95 -2.79 -7.86
C LYS A 55 5.03 -2.89 -6.35
N LEU A 56 4.49 -3.96 -5.77
CA LEU A 56 4.57 -4.20 -4.33
C LEU A 56 6.02 -4.41 -3.87
N HIS A 57 6.84 -5.10 -4.65
CA HIS A 57 8.28 -5.22 -4.41
C HIS A 57 8.95 -3.86 -4.43
N MET A 58 8.70 -3.02 -5.43
CA MET A 58 9.23 -1.67 -5.50
C MET A 58 8.84 -0.85 -4.26
N TRP A 59 7.57 -0.90 -3.84
CA TRP A 59 7.11 -0.22 -2.63
C TRP A 59 7.77 -0.74 -1.35
N ARG A 60 8.07 -2.05 -1.28
CA ARG A 60 8.86 -2.63 -0.18
C ARG A 60 10.29 -2.13 -0.18
N GLU A 61 10.99 -2.18 -1.31
CA GLU A 61 12.38 -1.72 -1.44
C GLU A 61 12.53 -0.23 -1.07
N LEU A 62 11.52 0.57 -1.41
CA LEU A 62 11.44 1.99 -1.07
C LEU A 62 10.94 2.26 0.36
N LYS A 63 10.63 1.21 1.13
CA LYS A 63 10.11 1.29 2.51
C LYS A 63 8.78 2.04 2.64
N TRP A 64 7.95 2.03 1.60
CA TRP A 64 6.58 2.55 1.62
C TRP A 64 5.61 1.52 2.20
N LEU A 65 5.97 0.25 2.08
CA LEU A 65 5.27 -0.91 2.60
C LEU A 65 6.11 -1.61 3.66
N ILE A 66 5.47 -2.03 4.75
CA ILE A 66 6.09 -2.82 5.82
C ILE A 66 5.68 -4.28 5.65
N ALA A 67 6.67 -5.16 5.43
CA ALA A 67 6.45 -6.60 5.32
C ALA A 67 7.34 -7.38 6.28
N ASP A 68 6.96 -8.64 6.53
CA ASP A 68 7.80 -9.58 7.27
C ASP A 68 8.69 -10.35 6.27
N ASP A 69 10.00 -10.34 6.49
CA ASP A 69 11.02 -11.06 5.71
C ASP A 69 10.87 -10.90 4.18
N GLU A 70 10.88 -12.01 3.44
CA GLU A 70 10.76 -12.05 1.98
C GLU A 70 9.33 -11.82 1.46
N LYS A 71 8.33 -11.72 2.35
CA LYS A 71 6.93 -11.56 1.95
C LYS A 71 6.63 -10.12 1.54
N LEU A 72 5.50 -9.93 0.88
CA LEU A 72 4.92 -8.61 0.58
C LEU A 72 3.78 -8.24 1.54
N VAL A 73 3.44 -9.15 2.46
CA VAL A 73 2.39 -8.98 3.47
C VAL A 73 3.01 -9.05 4.86
N LYS A 74 2.29 -8.49 5.84
CA LYS A 74 2.62 -8.58 7.26
C LYS A 74 1.45 -9.14 8.05
N ARG A 75 1.75 -9.96 9.07
CA ARG A 75 0.71 -10.45 9.98
C ARG A 75 0.38 -9.35 11.00
N VAL A 76 -0.84 -8.84 10.96
CA VAL A 76 -1.33 -7.78 11.85
C VAL A 76 -2.51 -8.27 12.69
N ARG A 77 -2.82 -7.55 13.77
CA ARG A 77 -3.99 -7.81 14.61
C ARG A 77 -5.04 -6.72 14.35
N ILE A 78 -6.21 -7.13 13.88
CA ILE A 78 -7.39 -6.27 13.64
C ILE A 78 -8.52 -6.88 14.46
N ASP A 79 -9.15 -6.11 15.35
CA ASP A 79 -10.28 -6.55 16.19
C ASP A 79 -10.09 -7.92 16.86
N ASN A 80 -8.89 -8.14 17.41
CA ASN A 80 -8.43 -9.41 18.02
C ASN A 80 -8.19 -10.59 17.09
N GLU A 81 -8.42 -10.45 15.79
CA GLU A 81 -8.08 -11.46 14.79
C GLU A 81 -6.70 -11.19 14.18
N ARG A 82 -5.98 -12.27 13.86
CA ARG A 82 -4.69 -12.19 13.17
C ARG A 82 -4.92 -12.38 11.68
N VAL A 83 -4.62 -11.36 10.90
CA VAL A 83 -4.80 -11.36 9.44
C VAL A 83 -3.51 -10.96 8.75
N TYR A 84 -3.33 -11.40 7.51
CA TYR A 84 -2.26 -10.88 6.65
C TYR A 84 -2.78 -9.68 5.87
N ALA A 85 -2.05 -8.56 5.94
CA ALA A 85 -2.41 -7.33 5.25
C ALA A 85 -1.20 -6.78 4.49
N ILE A 86 -1.50 -6.00 3.45
CA ILE A 86 -0.54 -5.01 2.95
C ILE A 86 -0.54 -3.85 3.95
N VAL A 87 0.64 -3.51 4.47
CA VAL A 87 0.79 -2.48 5.51
C VAL A 87 1.55 -1.31 4.92
N ILE A 88 0.86 -0.19 4.71
CA ILE A 88 1.44 1.05 4.17
C ILE A 88 1.84 1.97 5.33
N ASP A 89 3.04 2.54 5.26
CA ASP A 89 3.45 3.60 6.19
C ASP A 89 2.66 4.89 5.89
N TYR A 90 1.87 5.34 6.87
CA TYR A 90 1.01 6.50 6.70
C TYR A 90 1.80 7.79 6.45
N SER A 91 2.98 7.93 7.06
CA SER A 91 3.81 9.12 6.89
C SER A 91 4.30 9.26 5.46
N ILE A 92 4.70 8.14 4.85
CA ILE A 92 5.11 8.06 3.46
C ILE A 92 3.92 8.34 2.53
N PHE A 93 2.78 7.69 2.76
CA PHE A 93 1.56 7.94 1.98
C PHE A 93 1.18 9.42 2.01
N SER A 94 1.16 10.03 3.20
CA SER A 94 0.83 11.45 3.38
C SER A 94 1.83 12.35 2.66
N TRP A 95 3.13 12.05 2.75
CA TRP A 95 4.16 12.82 2.06
C TRP A 95 4.02 12.72 0.53
N LEU A 96 3.88 11.49 -0.01
CA LEU A 96 3.67 11.28 -1.45
C LEU A 96 2.42 11.99 -1.95
N LYS A 97 1.33 11.95 -1.18
CA LYS A 97 0.10 12.66 -1.52
C LYS A 97 0.32 14.17 -1.68
N ILE A 98 1.07 14.79 -0.75
CA ILE A 98 1.44 16.21 -0.84
C ILE A 98 2.29 16.49 -2.09
N GLN A 99 3.27 15.63 -2.39
CA GLN A 99 4.16 15.82 -3.55
C GLN A 99 3.43 15.69 -4.90
N MET A 100 2.31 15.00 -4.95
CA MET A 100 1.56 14.73 -6.18
C MET A 100 0.44 15.76 -6.47
N GLU A 101 0.27 16.79 -5.63
CA GLU A 101 -0.81 17.80 -5.72
C GLU A 101 -2.23 17.19 -5.81
N VAL A 102 -2.53 16.14 -5.03
CA VAL A 102 -3.85 15.45 -4.99
C VAL A 102 -4.54 15.53 -3.62
#